data_AF-A0A1H2U6P8-F1
#
_entry.id   AF-A0A1H2U6P8-F1
#
_cell.length_a   1.000
_cell.length_b   1.000
_cell.length_c   1.000
_cell.angle_alpha   90.00
_cell.angle_beta   90.00
_cell.angle_gamma   90.00
#
_symmetry.space_group_name_H-M   'P 1'
#
loop_
_entity.id
_entity.type
_entity.pdbx_description
1 polymer ?
#
loop_
_entity_poly.entity_id
_entity_poly.type
_entity_poly.pdbx_seq_one_letter_code
_entity_poly.pdbx_strand_id
1 'polypeptide(L)' 'MKLGKLWRFTIISGQMKEFRPYSINEIPKFKIDYRGLINYAHSVNKTVPELSDAEKERFIDGATLKDVENEKLSYYS' A
#
# COMPACT_ATOMS: atom_id res chain seq x y z
N MET A 1 -38.59 -3.95 36.11
CA MET A 1 -38.03 -2.78 35.40
C MET A 1 -36.71 -3.17 34.75
N LYS A 2 -36.48 -2.68 33.53
CA LYS A 2 -35.40 -3.05 32.59
C LYS A 2 -34.06 -2.42 32.97
N LEU A 3 -33.00 -3.22 32.78
CA LEU A 3 -31.67 -2.90 32.24
C LEU A 3 -30.76 -1.88 32.97
N GLY A 4 -29.60 -2.38 33.39
CA GLY A 4 -28.35 -1.62 33.43
C GLY A 4 -27.24 -2.45 32.79
N LYS A 5 -27.14 -2.46 31.45
CA LYS A 5 -26.00 -3.04 30.73
C LYS A 5 -24.76 -2.22 31.07
N LEU A 6 -23.83 -2.80 31.84
CA LEU A 6 -22.48 -2.26 31.97
C LEU A 6 -21.79 -2.33 30.60
N TRP A 7 -21.40 -1.18 30.08
CA TRP A 7 -20.56 -1.09 28.90
C TRP A 7 -19.16 -1.60 29.26
N ARG A 8 -18.83 -2.79 28.77
CA ARG A 8 -17.48 -3.34 28.82
C ARG A 8 -16.64 -2.56 27.80
N PHE A 9 -15.86 -1.59 28.29
CA PHE A 9 -14.82 -0.96 27.50
C PHE A 9 -13.69 -1.96 27.28
N THR A 10 -13.67 -2.60 26.12
CA THR A 10 -12.49 -3.33 25.66
C THR A 10 -11.44 -2.29 25.28
N ILE A 11 -10.35 -2.19 26.04
CA ILE A 11 -9.16 -1.48 25.59
C ILE A 11 -8.57 -2.32 24.46
N ILE A 12 -8.72 -1.83 23.22
CA ILE A 12 -7.96 -2.35 22.09
C ILE A 12 -6.54 -1.84 22.29
N SER A 13 -5.68 -2.66 22.88
CA SER A 13 -4.24 -2.41 22.93
C SER A 13 -3.67 -2.55 21.52
N GLY A 14 -3.80 -1.50 20.71
CA GLY A 14 -3.03 -1.37 19.49
C GLY A 14 -1.57 -1.14 19.87
N GLN A 15 -0.71 -2.13 19.64
CA GLN A 15 0.74 -1.93 19.77
C GLN A 15 1.14 -0.83 18.77
N MET A 16 1.52 0.35 19.27
CA MET A 16 2.22 1.33 18.45
C MET A 16 3.58 0.73 18.08
N LYS A 17 3.70 0.28 16.83
CA LYS A 17 4.96 -0.20 16.25
C LYS A 17 5.98 0.95 16.40
N GLU A 18 7.07 0.72 17.14
CA GLU A 18 8.10 1.74 17.34
C GLU A 18 8.55 2.30 15.99
N PHE A 19 8.45 3.62 15.84
CA PHE A 19 8.76 4.32 14.58
C PHE A 19 10.28 4.41 14.42
N ARG A 20 10.92 3.32 13.99
CA ARG A 20 12.33 3.33 13.58
C ARG A 20 12.46 3.72 12.10
N PRO A 21 13.49 4.48 11.73
CA PRO A 21 13.82 4.67 10.31
C PRO A 21 14.03 3.32 9.62
N TYR A 22 13.62 3.24 8.36
CA TYR A 22 13.84 2.07 7.51
C TYR A 22 15.34 1.91 7.23
N SER A 23 15.84 0.68 7.34
CA SER A 23 17.14 0.27 6.82
C SER A 23 17.10 0.22 5.29
N ILE A 24 18.25 0.44 4.65
CA ILE A 24 18.39 0.35 3.18
C ILE A 24 17.93 -1.01 2.63
N ASN A 25 18.07 -2.07 3.41
CA ASN A 25 17.65 -3.42 3.04
C ASN A 25 16.13 -3.61 3.10
N GLU A 26 15.41 -2.69 3.75
CA GLU A 26 13.95 -2.66 3.86
C GLU A 26 13.32 -1.79 2.76
N ILE A 27 14.13 -1.09 1.95
CA ILE A 27 13.66 -0.28 0.83
C ILE A 27 13.46 -1.21 -0.38
N PRO A 28 12.25 -1.22 -0.98
CA PRO A 28 12.00 -2.03 -2.16
C PRO A 28 12.97 -1.70 -3.29
N LYS A 29 13.44 -2.74 -3.99
CA LYS A 29 14.46 -2.59 -5.05
C LYS A 29 13.89 -2.16 -6.40
N PHE A 30 12.57 -2.14 -6.54
CA PHE A 30 11.90 -1.66 -7.74
C PHE A 30 11.75 -0.13 -7.71
N LYS A 31 11.78 0.48 -8.90
CA LYS A 31 11.48 1.92 -9.05
C LYS A 31 10.15 2.07 -9.77
N ILE A 32 9.34 3.02 -9.33
CA ILE A 32 8.06 3.34 -9.97
C ILE A 32 8.12 4.77 -10.49
N ASP A 33 7.95 4.95 -11.79
CA ASP A 33 7.79 6.29 -12.38
C ASP A 33 6.35 6.78 -12.19
N TYR A 34 6.07 7.32 -11.00
CA TYR A 34 4.76 7.88 -10.68
C TYR A 34 4.38 9.07 -11.57
N ARG A 35 5.35 9.86 -12.03
CA ARG A 35 5.06 11.04 -12.86
C ARG A 35 4.64 10.60 -14.26
N GLY A 36 5.38 9.66 -14.85
CA GLY A 36 5.01 9.02 -16.12
C GLY A 36 3.66 8.33 -16.04
N LEU A 37 3.41 7.57 -14.97
CA LEU A 37 2.14 6.86 -14.76
C LEU A 37 0.93 7.81 -14.70
N ILE A 38 1.04 8.90 -13.94
CA ILE A 38 -0.03 9.92 -13.83
C ILE A 38 -0.26 10.61 -15.17
N ASN A 39 0.82 11.01 -15.85
CA ASN A 39 0.72 11.66 -17.16
C ASN A 39 0.07 10.74 -18.20
N TYR A 40 0.41 9.46 -18.20
CA TYR A 40 -0.20 8.48 -19.08
C TYR A 40 -1.69 8.30 -18.78
N ALA A 41 -2.08 8.15 -17.51
CA ALA A 41 -3.49 8.05 -17.12
C ALA A 41 -4.30 9.24 -17.65
N HIS A 42 -3.78 10.46 -17.45
CA HIS A 42 -4.41 11.67 -17.98
C HIS A 42 -4.49 11.68 -19.51
N SER A 43 -3.45 11.19 -20.21
CA SER A 43 -3.44 11.14 -21.68
C SER A 43 -4.51 10.22 -22.27
N VAL A 44 -4.91 9.17 -21.54
CA VAL A 44 -5.97 8.24 -21.94
C VAL A 44 -7.32 8.56 -21.29
N ASN A 45 -7.44 9.75 -20.68
CA ASN A 45 -8.63 10.24 -19.97
C ASN A 45 -9.13 9.28 -18.88
N LYS A 46 -8.20 8.69 -18.13
CA LYS A 46 -8.45 7.80 -16.99
C LYS A 46 -7.69 8.29 -15.76
N THR A 47 -8.05 7.77 -14.60
CA THR A 47 -7.29 7.87 -13.37
C THR A 47 -6.38 6.65 -13.18
N VAL A 48 -5.33 6.77 -12.37
CA VAL A 48 -4.38 5.67 -12.14
C VAL A 48 -5.07 4.36 -11.69
N PRO A 49 -6.08 4.37 -10.80
CA PRO A 49 -6.80 3.14 -10.43
C PRO A 49 -7.51 2.46 -11.60
N GLU A 50 -7.98 3.21 -12.60
CA GLU A 50 -8.72 2.72 -13.77
C GLU A 50 -7.82 2.14 -14.87
N LEU A 51 -6.49 2.27 -14.73
CA LEU A 51 -5.54 1.59 -15.60
C LEU A 51 -5.51 0.09 -15.29
N SER A 52 -5.37 -0.72 -16.34
CA SER A 52 -5.11 -2.15 -16.18
C SER A 52 -3.72 -2.38 -15.56
N ASP A 53 -3.52 -3.56 -14.98
CA ASP A 53 -2.24 -3.92 -14.36
C ASP A 53 -1.10 -3.89 -15.39
N ALA A 54 -1.36 -4.39 -16.60
CA ALA A 54 -0.40 -4.35 -17.71
C ALA A 54 -0.04 -2.93 -18.18
N GLU A 55 -0.90 -1.93 -17.97
CA GLU A 55 -0.58 -0.53 -18.23
C GLU A 55 0.28 0.06 -17.11
N LYS A 56 -0.02 -0.27 -15.86
CA LYS A 56 0.72 0.20 -14.68
C LYS A 56 2.14 -0.40 -14.63
N GLU A 57 2.29 -1.67 -14.99
CA GLU A 57 3.56 -2.40 -14.98
C GLU A 57 4.62 -1.79 -15.91
N ARG A 58 4.22 -1.06 -16.95
CA ARG A 58 5.15 -0.34 -17.84
C ARG A 58 5.93 0.77 -17.13
N PHE A 59 5.43 1.22 -15.98
CA PHE A 59 6.03 2.27 -15.16
C PHE A 59 6.76 1.72 -13.93
N ILE A 60 6.89 0.39 -13.82
CA ILE A 60 7.62 -0.28 -12.76
C ILE A 60 8.89 -0.88 -13.36
N ASP A 61 10.05 -0.37 -12.95
CA ASP A 61 11.33 -0.86 -13.40
C ASP A 61 11.69 -2.17 -12.68
N GLY A 62 11.82 -3.24 -13.47
CA GLY A 62 12.37 -4.52 -13.01
C GLY A 62 11.46 -5.32 -12.08
N ALA A 63 10.17 -4.99 -11.99
CA ALA A 63 9.19 -5.70 -11.17
C ALA A 63 7.78 -5.67 -11.79
N THR A 64 6.94 -6.60 -11.37
CA THR A 64 5.51 -6.63 -11.68
C THR A 64 4.68 -6.07 -10.52
N LEU A 65 3.39 -5.77 -10.75
CA LEU A 65 2.50 -5.37 -9.65
C LEU A 65 2.38 -6.46 -8.58
N LYS A 66 2.48 -7.73 -8.99
CA LYS A 66 2.49 -8.87 -8.07
C LYS A 66 3.73 -8.89 -7.19
N ASP A 67 4.89 -8.51 -7.72
CA ASP A 67 6.13 -8.40 -6.93
C ASP A 67 6.01 -7.26 -5.90
N VAL A 68 5.43 -6.12 -6.32
CA VAL A 68 5.12 -5.00 -5.42
C VAL A 68 4.18 -5.44 -4.29
N GLU A 69 3.15 -6.24 -4.60
CA GLU A 69 2.20 -6.74 -3.60
C GLU A 69 2.83 -7.76 -2.63
N ASN A 70 3.66 -8.67 -3.14
CA ASN A 70 4.39 -9.64 -2.31
C ASN A 70 5.38 -8.95 -1.36
N GLU A 71 6.08 -7.91 -1.84
CA GLU A 71 7.00 -7.14 -1.01
C GLU A 71 6.25 -6.33 0.05
N LYS A 72 5.07 -5.79 -0.30
CA LYS A 72 4.15 -5.18 0.66
C LYS A 72 3.71 -6.18 1.74
N LEU A 73 3.32 -7.40 1.36
CA LEU A 73 2.90 -8.45 2.30
C LEU A 73 4.04 -8.91 3.22
N SER A 74 5.26 -9.03 2.71
CA SER A 74 6.46 -9.31 3.50
C SER A 74 6.74 -8.23 4.57
N TYR A 75 6.28 -7.00 4.35
CA TYR A 75 6.46 -5.89 5.29
C TYR A 75 5.42 -5.87 6.44
N TYR A 76 4.25 -6.45 6.20
CA TYR A 76 3.15 -6.51 7.18
C TYR A 76 3.05 -7.86 7.93
N SER A 77 3.81 -8.86 7.50
CA SER A 77 3.94 -10.18 8.16
C SER A 77 4.98 -10.15 9.27
#